data_AF-A0A3D4B3N3-F1
#
_entry.id   AF-A0A3D4B3N3-F1
#
_cell.length_a   1.000
_cell.length_b   1.000
_cell.length_c   1.000
_cell.angle_alpha   90.00
_cell.angle_beta   90.00
_cell.angle_gamma   90.00
#
_symmetry.space_group_name_H-M   'P 1'
#
loop_
_entity.id
_entity.type
_entity.pdbx_description
1 polymer ?
#
loop_
_entity_poly.entity_id
_entity_poly.type
_entity_poly.pdbx_seq_one_letter_code
_entity_poly.pdbx_strand_id
1 'polypeptide(L)'
;MHAPSVNPDDKRIFDKLSTLCIDTVSGILMGMGYPDQYITNIPPITTDVKMIGRARTMRFLPIRPDLTEIAKGNFPFSLTHRVVEDTQPGDILMVDAGGCTESGFIGDVIVSRFIVKGGAGIVMDGAIRDLTELRRMGLPIFTKGVHAAVCQRRLVGVDHNAIIKLSDVSVIPGDIILGDDEGTIVIPSSLAEQVAEKGIDTEHREAYLRKVIEEGQRPIHEVYPPNEEVLKAYEAYKRQELQ
;
A
#
# COMPACT_ATOMS: atom_id res chain seq x y z
N MET A 1 3.25 12.13 -16.48
CA MET A 1 2.37 12.87 -15.55
C MET A 1 3.06 12.90 -14.20
N HIS A 2 3.14 14.04 -13.52
CA HIS A 2 3.66 14.07 -12.15
C HIS A 2 2.63 13.42 -11.22
N ALA A 3 3.06 12.56 -10.29
CA ALA A 3 2.19 12.10 -9.21
C ALA A 3 1.70 13.34 -8.42
N PRO A 4 0.40 13.46 -8.12
CA PRO A 4 -0.14 14.62 -7.43
C PRO A 4 0.47 14.73 -6.02
N SER A 5 0.96 15.93 -5.67
CA SER A 5 1.46 16.23 -4.33
C SER A 5 0.34 16.08 -3.28
N VAL A 6 0.68 15.59 -2.09
CA VAL A 6 -0.26 15.52 -0.95
C VAL A 6 -0.90 16.89 -0.70
N ASN A 7 -2.23 16.97 -0.82
CA ASN A 7 -3.08 18.13 -0.57
C ASN A 7 -3.74 17.97 0.82
N PRO A 8 -4.07 19.05 1.56
CA PRO A 8 -4.98 19.02 2.72
C PRO A 8 -6.11 17.98 2.68
N ASP A 9 -6.75 17.75 1.53
CA ASP A 9 -7.82 16.74 1.38
C ASP A 9 -7.34 15.31 1.68
N ASP A 10 -6.08 15.01 1.36
CA ASP A 10 -5.48 13.70 1.63
C ASP A 10 -5.31 13.45 3.10
N LYS A 11 -4.96 14.47 3.89
CA LYS A 11 -4.77 14.28 5.33
C LYS A 11 -6.04 13.76 5.98
N ARG A 12 -7.18 14.38 5.67
CA ARG A 12 -8.49 13.93 6.18
C ARG A 12 -8.84 12.51 5.72
N ILE A 13 -8.57 12.19 4.45
CA ILE A 13 -8.84 10.87 3.90
C ILE A 13 -7.92 9.83 4.54
N PHE A 14 -6.63 10.13 4.69
CA PHE A 14 -5.64 9.26 5.32
C PHE A 14 -5.96 9.01 6.78
N ASP A 15 -6.36 10.04 7.52
CA ASP A 15 -6.75 9.90 8.93
C ASP A 15 -7.87 8.86 9.06
N LYS A 16 -8.90 8.92 8.21
CA LYS A 16 -9.99 7.93 8.19
C LYS A 16 -9.54 6.54 7.71
N LEU A 17 -8.85 6.46 6.57
CA LEU A 17 -8.42 5.16 6.01
C LEU A 17 -7.43 4.44 6.92
N SER A 18 -6.60 5.18 7.67
CA SER A 18 -5.64 4.61 8.61
C SER A 18 -6.29 3.91 9.81
N THR A 19 -7.57 4.18 10.11
CA THR A 19 -8.29 3.45 11.16
C THR A 19 -8.96 2.18 10.66
N LEU A 20 -9.01 1.95 9.34
CA LEU A 20 -9.67 0.80 8.76
C LEU A 20 -8.74 -0.40 8.66
N CYS A 21 -9.34 -1.59 8.71
CA CYS A 21 -8.67 -2.85 8.40
C CYS A 21 -8.65 -3.09 6.87
N ILE A 22 -7.64 -3.80 6.37
CA ILE A 22 -7.50 -4.05 4.93
C ILE A 22 -8.67 -4.89 4.38
N ASP A 23 -9.20 -5.84 5.14
CA ASP A 23 -10.34 -6.67 4.76
C ASP A 23 -11.62 -5.85 4.55
N THR A 24 -11.89 -4.88 5.42
CA THR A 24 -13.00 -3.92 5.26
C THR A 24 -12.86 -3.14 3.96
N VAL A 25 -11.67 -2.60 3.68
CA VAL A 25 -11.39 -1.85 2.45
C VAL A 25 -11.55 -2.75 1.22
N SER A 26 -11.06 -3.99 1.29
CA SER A 26 -11.19 -4.99 0.23
C SER A 26 -12.66 -5.27 -0.09
N GLY A 27 -13.49 -5.56 0.93
CA GLY A 27 -14.92 -5.84 0.74
C GLY A 27 -15.68 -4.67 0.12
N ILE A 28 -15.34 -3.42 0.49
CA ILE A 28 -15.95 -2.22 -0.09
C ILE A 28 -15.56 -2.07 -1.56
N LEU A 29 -14.27 -2.22 -1.89
CA LEU A 29 -13.78 -2.14 -3.27
C LEU A 29 -14.39 -3.24 -4.16
N MET A 30 -14.50 -4.46 -3.64
CA MET A 30 -15.22 -5.56 -4.33
C MET A 30 -16.66 -5.15 -4.65
N GLY A 31 -17.39 -4.59 -3.69
CA GLY A 31 -18.75 -4.09 -3.90
C GLY A 31 -18.85 -2.92 -4.89
N MET A 32 -17.76 -2.20 -5.13
CA MET A 32 -17.64 -1.15 -6.15
C MET A 32 -17.18 -1.67 -7.52
N GLY A 33 -16.96 -2.98 -7.68
CA GLY A 33 -16.51 -3.59 -8.94
C GLY A 33 -14.99 -3.69 -9.10
N TYR A 34 -14.23 -3.55 -8.00
CA TYR A 34 -12.76 -3.66 -7.97
C TYR A 34 -12.35 -4.88 -7.12
N PRO A 35 -12.43 -6.11 -7.67
CA PRO A 35 -12.25 -7.33 -6.88
C PRO A 35 -10.80 -7.60 -6.45
N ASP A 36 -9.83 -7.17 -7.26
CA ASP A 36 -8.43 -7.59 -7.13
C ASP A 36 -7.51 -6.41 -6.87
N GLN A 37 -7.61 -5.80 -5.68
CA GLN A 37 -6.80 -4.64 -5.28
C GLN A 37 -5.77 -4.94 -4.19
N TYR A 38 -5.81 -6.14 -3.61
CA TYR A 38 -4.87 -6.59 -2.59
C TYR A 38 -3.58 -7.15 -3.22
N ILE A 39 -2.43 -6.61 -2.83
CA ILE A 39 -1.12 -7.02 -3.34
C ILE A 39 -0.66 -8.27 -2.61
N THR A 40 -0.63 -9.39 -3.32
CA THR A 40 -0.26 -10.70 -2.78
C THR A 40 1.24 -10.94 -2.80
N ASN A 41 1.72 -11.82 -1.90
CA ASN A 41 3.10 -12.32 -1.87
C ASN A 41 4.21 -11.28 -1.64
N ILE A 42 3.89 -10.13 -1.05
CA ILE A 42 4.87 -9.08 -0.70
C ILE A 42 4.68 -8.73 0.79
N PRO A 43 5.20 -9.55 1.74
CA PRO A 43 5.02 -9.33 3.17
C PRO A 43 5.86 -8.15 3.71
N PRO A 44 5.50 -7.60 4.88
CA PRO A 44 6.31 -6.61 5.58
C PRO A 44 7.60 -7.24 6.15
N ILE A 45 8.64 -6.42 6.33
CA ILE A 45 9.90 -6.88 6.96
C ILE A 45 9.91 -6.80 8.49
N THR A 46 8.89 -6.16 9.08
CA THR A 46 8.65 -5.92 10.52
C THR A 46 7.20 -6.28 10.86
N THR A 47 6.86 -6.29 12.14
CA THR A 47 5.48 -6.42 12.66
C THR A 47 4.95 -5.07 13.12
N ASP A 48 3.68 -5.01 13.52
CA ASP A 48 2.99 -3.83 14.01
C ASP A 48 3.02 -2.68 12.99
N VAL A 49 2.93 -3.06 11.71
CA VAL A 49 3.04 -2.15 10.59
C VAL A 49 1.73 -1.41 10.39
N LYS A 50 1.84 -0.10 10.20
CA LYS A 50 0.79 0.72 9.60
C LYS A 50 1.41 1.65 8.57
N MET A 51 0.87 1.65 7.36
CA MET A 51 1.38 2.43 6.25
C MET A 51 0.20 3.06 5.50
N ILE A 52 0.26 4.37 5.26
CA ILE A 52 -0.69 5.05 4.39
C ILE A 52 -0.02 6.20 3.64
N GLY A 53 -0.38 6.38 2.37
CA GLY A 53 0.23 7.39 1.52
C GLY A 53 -0.11 7.22 0.05
N ARG A 54 0.50 8.06 -0.80
CA ARG A 54 0.28 8.02 -2.26
C ARG A 54 1.31 7.20 -3.00
N ALA A 55 0.88 6.46 -4.00
CA ALA A 55 1.73 5.66 -4.85
C ALA A 55 2.65 6.54 -5.71
N ARG A 56 3.96 6.42 -5.51
CA ARG A 56 5.00 6.87 -6.43
C ARG A 56 5.64 5.65 -7.06
N THR A 57 5.46 5.48 -8.36
CA THR A 57 5.82 4.23 -9.05
C THR A 57 7.18 4.33 -9.73
N MET A 58 7.89 3.20 -9.77
CA MET A 58 9.07 2.99 -10.62
C MET A 58 9.08 1.57 -11.16
N ARG A 59 9.61 1.40 -12.38
CA ARG A 59 9.70 0.11 -13.07
C ARG A 59 11.12 -0.23 -13.47
N PHE A 60 11.45 -1.50 -13.29
CA PHE A 60 12.70 -2.12 -13.66
C PHE A 60 12.46 -3.29 -14.59
N LEU A 61 13.39 -3.51 -15.50
CA LEU A 61 13.36 -4.64 -16.43
C LEU A 61 14.69 -5.39 -16.38
N PRO A 62 14.72 -6.68 -16.77
CA PRO A 62 15.96 -7.43 -16.92
C PRO A 62 16.97 -6.69 -17.79
N ILE A 63 18.24 -6.70 -17.36
CA ILE A 63 19.32 -6.04 -18.09
C ILE A 63 19.43 -6.61 -19.51
N ARG A 64 19.52 -5.69 -20.47
CA ARG A 64 20.02 -5.95 -21.82
C ARG A 64 20.93 -4.80 -22.22
N PRO A 65 22.04 -5.03 -22.94
CA PRO A 65 22.97 -3.96 -23.29
C PRO A 65 22.31 -2.78 -24.01
N ASP A 66 21.47 -3.07 -25.01
CA ASP A 66 20.69 -2.07 -25.76
C ASP A 66 19.75 -1.25 -24.87
N LEU A 67 18.98 -1.94 -24.01
CA LEU A 67 18.06 -1.29 -23.07
C LEU A 67 18.80 -0.45 -22.02
N THR A 68 19.97 -0.92 -21.59
CA THR A 68 20.77 -0.24 -20.56
C THR A 68 21.29 1.09 -21.08
N GLU A 69 21.71 1.16 -22.34
CA GLU A 69 22.15 2.41 -22.96
C GLU A 69 20.97 3.39 -23.16
N ILE A 70 19.79 2.89 -23.55
CA ILE A 70 18.56 3.71 -23.60
C ILE A 70 18.24 4.28 -22.21
N ALA A 71 18.26 3.44 -21.18
CA ALA A 71 17.96 3.85 -19.81
C ALA A 71 18.96 4.90 -19.29
N LYS A 72 20.27 4.72 -19.53
CA LYS A 72 21.30 5.71 -19.16
C LYS A 72 21.11 7.04 -19.91
N GLY A 73 20.70 6.99 -21.18
CA GLY A 73 20.38 8.20 -21.95
C GLY A 73 19.19 8.97 -21.38
N ASN A 74 18.14 8.26 -20.95
CA ASN A 74 16.94 8.86 -20.35
C ASN A 74 17.16 9.32 -18.90
N PHE A 75 18.02 8.61 -18.16
CA PHE A 75 18.33 8.83 -16.76
C PHE A 75 19.86 8.93 -16.60
N PRO A 76 20.45 10.11 -16.88
CA PRO A 76 21.91 10.31 -16.81
C PRO A 76 22.45 10.08 -15.39
N PHE A 77 21.59 10.27 -14.39
CA PHE A 77 21.78 9.79 -13.03
C PHE A 77 20.80 8.64 -12.77
N SER A 78 21.17 7.70 -11.89
CA SER A 78 20.34 6.54 -11.50
C SER A 78 18.85 6.91 -11.34
N LEU A 79 17.95 6.16 -12.00
CA LEU A 79 16.49 6.35 -11.87
C LEU A 79 16.06 6.38 -10.40
N THR A 80 16.63 5.50 -9.58
CA THR A 80 16.35 5.45 -8.14
C THR A 80 16.68 6.77 -7.45
N HIS A 81 17.81 7.40 -7.80
CA HIS A 81 18.19 8.68 -7.21
C HIS A 81 17.20 9.78 -7.61
N ARG A 82 16.82 9.82 -8.89
CA ARG A 82 15.82 10.78 -9.38
C ARG A 82 14.50 10.65 -8.62
N VAL A 83 13.96 9.44 -8.51
CA VAL A 83 12.65 9.23 -7.87
C VAL A 83 12.70 9.58 -6.38
N VAL A 84 13.81 9.28 -5.69
CA VAL A 84 14.01 9.64 -4.28
C VAL A 84 14.13 11.15 -4.08
N GLU A 85 14.84 11.86 -4.97
CA GLU A 85 14.90 13.32 -4.89
C GLU A 85 13.56 14.00 -5.22
N ASP A 86 12.75 13.37 -6.09
CA ASP A 86 11.42 13.86 -6.43
C ASP A 86 10.34 13.49 -5.39
N THR A 87 10.67 12.65 -4.38
CA THR A 87 9.76 12.23 -3.30
C THR A 87 9.19 13.43 -2.56
N GLN A 88 7.88 13.38 -2.33
CA GLN A 88 7.14 14.32 -1.48
C GLN A 88 6.77 13.65 -0.15
N PRO A 89 6.54 14.44 0.91
CA PRO A 89 6.02 13.92 2.17
C PRO A 89 4.74 13.12 1.97
N GLY A 90 4.66 11.91 2.53
CA GLY A 90 3.52 11.01 2.41
C GLY A 90 3.54 10.09 1.18
N ASP A 91 4.56 10.15 0.32
CA ASP A 91 4.69 9.23 -0.80
C ASP A 91 5.10 7.83 -0.32
N ILE A 92 4.49 6.81 -0.89
CA ILE A 92 4.88 5.40 -0.79
C ILE A 92 5.52 4.99 -2.09
N LEU A 93 6.75 4.47 -2.01
CA LEU A 93 7.49 4.04 -3.17
C LEU A 93 7.03 2.64 -3.61
N MET A 94 6.43 2.55 -4.80
CA MET A 94 5.93 1.32 -5.40
C MET A 94 6.90 0.85 -6.48
N VAL A 95 7.57 -0.27 -6.28
CA VAL A 95 8.69 -0.73 -7.12
C VAL A 95 8.36 -2.03 -7.84
N ASP A 96 8.14 -1.93 -9.16
CA ASP A 96 8.01 -3.09 -10.05
C ASP A 96 9.40 -3.56 -10.48
N ALA A 97 9.87 -4.64 -9.86
CA ALA A 97 11.14 -5.30 -10.20
C ALA A 97 10.90 -6.68 -10.83
N GLY A 98 9.70 -6.93 -11.35
CA GLY A 98 9.32 -8.19 -11.99
C GLY A 98 9.44 -9.43 -11.11
N GLY A 99 9.38 -9.28 -9.78
CA GLY A 99 9.56 -10.37 -8.82
C GLY A 99 11.00 -10.87 -8.67
N CYS A 100 12.00 -10.13 -9.16
CA CYS A 100 13.39 -10.56 -9.08
C CYS A 100 13.91 -10.51 -7.63
N THR A 101 14.25 -11.67 -7.08
CA THR A 101 14.85 -11.81 -5.73
C THR A 101 16.36 -12.11 -5.76
N GLU A 102 16.98 -12.15 -6.95
CA GLU A 102 18.41 -12.44 -7.15
C GLU A 102 19.32 -11.20 -7.05
N SER A 103 18.75 -10.04 -6.71
CA SER A 103 19.46 -8.78 -6.51
C SER A 103 18.68 -7.86 -5.57
N GLY A 104 19.38 -7.21 -4.64
CA GLY A 104 18.85 -6.23 -3.71
C GLY A 104 18.73 -4.87 -4.39
N PHE A 105 17.51 -4.36 -4.44
CA PHE A 105 17.12 -3.17 -5.18
C PHE A 105 17.55 -1.87 -4.49
N ILE A 106 17.15 -1.72 -3.24
CA ILE A 106 17.41 -0.56 -2.39
C ILE A 106 18.09 -1.05 -1.11
N GLY A 107 19.08 -0.28 -0.66
CA GLY A 107 19.74 -0.46 0.64
C GLY A 107 19.54 0.75 1.55
N ASP A 108 20.15 0.68 2.73
CA ASP A 108 20.03 1.63 3.83
C ASP A 108 20.25 3.11 3.44
N VAL A 109 21.27 3.42 2.63
CA VAL A 109 21.59 4.80 2.21
C VAL A 109 20.45 5.44 1.42
N ILE A 110 19.85 4.69 0.49
CA ILE A 110 18.77 5.19 -0.35
C ILE A 110 17.49 5.36 0.48
N VAL A 111 17.19 4.41 1.37
CA VAL A 111 16.05 4.52 2.30
C VAL A 111 16.22 5.69 3.25
N SER A 112 17.43 5.91 3.77
CA SER A 112 17.72 7.04 4.64
C SER A 112 17.39 8.37 3.97
N ARG A 113 17.76 8.53 2.69
CA ARG A 113 17.41 9.74 1.93
C ARG A 113 15.91 9.83 1.68
N PHE A 114 15.24 8.72 1.36
CA PHE A 114 13.78 8.67 1.19
C PHE A 114 13.02 9.09 2.45
N ILE A 115 13.46 8.64 3.63
CA ILE A 115 12.91 9.06 4.92
C ILE A 115 13.12 10.57 5.14
N VAL A 116 14.32 11.10 4.86
CA VAL A 116 14.59 12.56 4.96
C VAL A 116 13.67 13.37 4.06
N LYS A 117 13.22 12.81 2.93
CA LYS A 117 12.27 13.44 2.01
C LYS A 117 10.81 13.31 2.45
N GLY A 118 10.54 12.61 3.55
CA GLY A 118 9.20 12.40 4.12
C GLY A 118 8.44 11.23 3.51
N GLY A 119 9.13 10.28 2.87
CA GLY A 119 8.50 9.06 2.37
C GLY A 119 7.85 8.25 3.49
N ALA A 120 6.65 7.71 3.23
CA ALA A 120 5.81 7.02 4.21
C ALA A 120 5.96 5.50 4.20
N GLY A 121 6.51 4.92 3.12
CA GLY A 121 6.77 3.48 3.05
C GLY A 121 7.26 3.02 1.69
N ILE A 122 7.57 1.73 1.57
CA ILE A 122 8.05 1.10 0.34
C ILE A 122 7.34 -0.23 0.13
N VAL A 123 6.86 -0.49 -1.09
CA VAL A 123 6.31 -1.78 -1.50
C VAL A 123 7.04 -2.22 -2.76
N MET A 124 7.64 -3.40 -2.72
CA MET A 124 8.57 -3.84 -3.74
C MET A 124 8.30 -5.27 -4.22
N ASP A 125 7.99 -5.41 -5.50
CA ASP A 125 7.90 -6.69 -6.18
C ASP A 125 9.30 -7.17 -6.60
N GLY A 126 10.14 -7.44 -5.60
CA GLY A 126 11.55 -7.79 -5.73
C GLY A 126 12.22 -7.93 -4.36
N ALA A 127 13.55 -7.94 -4.29
CA ALA A 127 14.31 -8.02 -3.05
C ALA A 127 14.99 -6.71 -2.63
N ILE A 128 15.18 -6.51 -1.33
CA ILE A 128 15.95 -5.39 -0.73
C ILE A 128 17.35 -5.83 -0.27
N ARG A 129 18.20 -4.87 0.08
CA ARG A 129 19.51 -5.06 0.72
C ARG A 129 19.50 -4.48 2.13
N ASP A 130 20.49 -4.84 2.96
CA ASP A 130 20.73 -4.24 4.29
C ASP A 130 19.56 -4.41 5.28
N LEU A 131 18.89 -5.57 5.25
CA LEU A 131 17.68 -5.89 6.05
C LEU A 131 17.79 -5.47 7.51
N THR A 132 18.92 -5.76 8.17
CA THR A 132 19.13 -5.44 9.59
C THR A 132 18.98 -3.95 9.87
N GLU A 133 19.58 -3.09 9.04
CA GLU A 133 19.49 -1.64 9.23
C GLU A 133 18.12 -1.12 8.81
N LEU A 134 17.55 -1.65 7.72
CA LEU A 134 16.20 -1.27 7.27
C LEU A 134 15.12 -1.55 8.34
N ARG A 135 15.22 -2.67 9.05
CA ARG A 135 14.33 -2.98 10.20
C ARG A 135 14.45 -1.97 11.34
N ARG A 136 15.64 -1.39 11.55
CA ARG A 136 15.88 -0.40 12.62
C ARG A 136 15.42 1.00 12.26
N MET A 137 15.28 1.31 10.98
CA MET A 137 14.86 2.63 10.51
C MET A 137 13.39 2.94 10.81
N GLY A 138 12.56 1.94 11.10
CA GLY A 138 11.15 2.12 11.45
C GLY A 138 10.24 2.54 10.28
N LEU A 139 10.75 2.55 9.05
CA LEU A 139 9.93 2.78 7.85
C LEU A 139 9.21 1.48 7.47
N PRO A 140 7.89 1.50 7.21
CA PRO A 140 7.18 0.36 6.64
C PRO A 140 7.75 -0.05 5.28
N ILE A 141 8.24 -1.29 5.18
CA ILE A 141 8.81 -1.84 3.94
C ILE A 141 8.24 -3.23 3.70
N PHE A 142 7.69 -3.43 2.51
CA PHE A 142 7.12 -4.68 2.02
C PHE A 142 7.96 -5.19 0.84
N THR A 143 8.39 -6.44 0.86
CA THR A 143 9.29 -7.00 -0.16
C THR A 143 9.14 -8.52 -0.31
N LYS A 144 9.45 -9.06 -1.49
CA LYS A 144 9.47 -10.51 -1.74
C LYS A 144 10.70 -11.22 -1.17
N GLY A 145 11.76 -10.48 -0.82
CA GLY A 145 12.97 -11.13 -0.30
C GLY A 145 14.10 -10.18 0.01
N VAL A 146 15.25 -10.76 0.33
CA VAL A 146 16.46 -10.03 0.71
C VAL A 146 17.63 -10.62 -0.05
N HIS A 147 18.46 -9.77 -0.64
CA HIS A 147 19.63 -10.20 -1.38
C HIS A 147 20.78 -9.18 -1.23
N ALA A 148 21.99 -9.68 -0.97
CA ALA A 148 23.16 -8.84 -0.68
C ALA A 148 23.76 -8.16 -1.93
N ALA A 149 23.68 -8.81 -3.10
CA ALA A 149 24.23 -8.23 -4.33
C ALA A 149 23.36 -7.07 -4.87
N VAL A 150 24.00 -6.11 -5.54
CA VAL A 150 23.36 -4.90 -6.05
C VAL A 150 22.41 -5.15 -7.24
N CYS A 151 21.36 -4.33 -7.33
CA CYS A 151 20.33 -4.32 -8.37
C CYS A 151 20.89 -4.35 -9.80
N GLN A 152 21.94 -3.56 -10.09
CA GLN A 152 22.49 -3.41 -11.44
C GLN A 152 23.04 -4.71 -12.04
N ARG A 153 23.17 -5.78 -11.23
CA ARG A 153 23.52 -7.12 -11.69
C ARG A 153 22.44 -7.74 -12.58
N ARG A 154 21.16 -7.41 -12.36
CA ARG A 154 20.02 -8.11 -12.98
C ARG A 154 19.02 -7.17 -13.62
N LEU A 155 18.87 -5.96 -13.10
CA LEU A 155 17.82 -5.05 -13.51
C LEU A 155 18.34 -3.66 -13.89
N VAL A 156 17.60 -3.01 -14.79
CA VAL A 156 17.79 -1.60 -15.17
C VAL A 156 16.47 -0.85 -15.02
N GLY A 157 16.54 0.36 -14.48
CA GLY A 157 15.38 1.23 -14.31
C GLY A 157 14.97 1.85 -15.64
N VAL A 158 13.71 1.70 -16.02
CA VAL A 158 13.23 2.11 -17.35
C VAL A 158 12.14 3.15 -17.31
N ASP A 159 11.41 3.28 -16.20
CA ASP A 159 10.25 4.17 -16.12
C ASP A 159 9.93 4.59 -14.69
N HIS A 160 9.34 5.77 -14.51
CA HIS A 160 8.83 6.26 -13.23
C HIS A 160 7.59 7.11 -13.42
N ASN A 161 6.73 7.19 -12.39
CA ASN A 161 5.41 7.82 -12.50
C ASN A 161 4.60 7.28 -13.69
N ALA A 162 4.71 5.97 -13.91
CA ALA A 162 3.97 5.21 -14.92
C ALA A 162 3.08 4.16 -14.24
N ILE A 163 2.08 3.67 -14.96
CA ILE A 163 1.25 2.56 -14.46
C ILE A 163 2.12 1.32 -14.36
N ILE A 164 2.21 0.73 -13.18
CA ILE A 164 2.97 -0.49 -12.90
C ILE A 164 2.07 -1.63 -12.46
N LYS A 165 2.63 -2.84 -12.47
CA LYS A 165 1.99 -4.02 -11.89
C LYS A 165 2.85 -4.49 -10.73
N LEU A 166 2.25 -4.71 -9.57
CA LEU A 166 2.89 -5.36 -8.43
C LEU A 166 2.14 -6.65 -8.14
N SER A 167 2.83 -7.79 -8.31
CA SER A 167 2.18 -9.09 -8.39
C SER A 167 1.07 -9.10 -9.46
N ASP A 168 -0.19 -9.10 -9.05
CA ASP A 168 -1.36 -9.16 -9.94
C ASP A 168 -2.22 -7.87 -9.89
N VAL A 169 -1.75 -6.84 -9.17
CA VAL A 169 -2.48 -5.58 -9.00
C VAL A 169 -1.85 -4.47 -9.85
N SER A 170 -2.70 -3.72 -10.55
CA SER A 170 -2.29 -2.51 -11.27
C SER A 170 -2.24 -1.32 -10.32
N VAL A 171 -1.17 -0.54 -10.37
CA VAL A 171 -0.99 0.66 -9.55
C VAL A 171 -0.84 1.86 -10.46
N ILE A 172 -1.73 2.84 -10.31
CA ILE A 172 -1.63 4.13 -11.00
C ILE A 172 -0.92 5.12 -10.07
N PRO A 173 0.06 5.91 -10.57
CA PRO A 173 0.68 6.95 -9.76
C PRO A 173 -0.36 7.88 -9.12
N GLY A 174 -0.27 8.07 -7.81
CA GLY A 174 -1.22 8.86 -7.03
C GLY A 174 -2.28 8.05 -6.28
N ASP A 175 -2.50 6.78 -6.62
CA ASP A 175 -3.40 5.90 -5.85
C ASP A 175 -3.01 5.83 -4.38
N ILE A 176 -3.99 5.66 -3.51
CA ILE A 176 -3.74 5.55 -2.08
C ILE A 176 -3.37 4.13 -1.76
N ILE A 177 -2.30 3.96 -1.00
CA ILE A 177 -1.82 2.66 -0.56
C ILE A 177 -2.08 2.57 0.93
N LEU A 178 -2.76 1.52 1.36
CA LEU A 178 -2.93 1.16 2.76
C LEU A 178 -2.18 -0.15 3.00
N GLY A 179 -1.32 -0.19 4.01
CA GLY A 179 -0.58 -1.38 4.40
C GLY A 179 -0.64 -1.62 5.91
N ASP A 180 -0.66 -2.88 6.28
CA ASP A 180 -0.58 -3.37 7.66
C ASP A 180 0.21 -4.70 7.71
N ASP A 181 0.11 -5.44 8.81
CA ASP A 181 0.82 -6.71 8.98
C ASP A 181 0.36 -7.82 8.01
N GLU A 182 -0.84 -7.73 7.46
CA GLU A 182 -1.35 -8.73 6.49
C GLU A 182 -0.73 -8.50 5.11
N GLY A 183 -0.62 -7.23 4.70
CA GLY A 183 -0.05 -6.88 3.42
C GLY A 183 -0.36 -5.45 2.99
N THR A 184 -0.75 -5.28 1.73
CA THR A 184 -0.98 -3.96 1.15
C THR A 184 -2.15 -3.99 0.18
N ILE A 185 -3.01 -2.98 0.22
CA ILE A 185 -4.13 -2.79 -0.69
C ILE A 185 -4.03 -1.45 -1.42
N VAL A 186 -4.41 -1.46 -2.70
CA VAL A 186 -4.44 -0.28 -3.57
C VAL A 186 -5.86 0.28 -3.58
N ILE A 187 -6.01 1.56 -3.29
CA ILE A 187 -7.28 2.27 -3.30
C ILE A 187 -7.22 3.28 -4.43
N PRO A 188 -8.00 3.10 -5.52
CA PRO A 188 -8.06 4.06 -6.60
C PRO A 188 -8.37 5.46 -6.09
N SER A 189 -7.59 6.45 -6.53
CA SER A 189 -7.69 7.83 -6.02
C SER A 189 -9.11 8.41 -6.09
N SER A 190 -9.86 8.08 -7.14
CA SER A 190 -11.24 8.55 -7.35
C SER A 190 -12.27 7.95 -6.39
N LEU A 191 -11.94 6.83 -5.73
CA LEU A 191 -12.83 6.11 -4.81
C LEU A 191 -12.48 6.35 -3.35
N ALA A 192 -11.30 6.90 -3.07
CA ALA A 192 -10.72 7.06 -1.74
C ALA A 192 -11.69 7.63 -0.70
N GLU A 193 -12.40 8.72 -1.03
CA GLU A 193 -13.34 9.35 -0.11
C GLU A 193 -14.55 8.45 0.19
N GLN A 194 -15.13 7.82 -0.84
CA GLN A 194 -16.26 6.92 -0.67
C GLN A 194 -15.87 5.67 0.12
N VAL A 195 -14.67 5.14 -0.11
CA VAL A 195 -14.12 4.00 0.63
C VAL A 195 -13.91 4.38 2.10
N ALA A 196 -13.34 5.55 2.37
CA ALA A 196 -13.13 6.04 3.72
C ALA A 196 -14.44 6.19 4.50
N GLU A 197 -15.48 6.74 3.89
CA GLU A 197 -16.79 6.94 4.53
C GLU A 197 -17.53 5.63 4.77
N LYS A 198 -17.59 4.75 3.77
CA LYS A 198 -18.21 3.42 3.93
C LYS A 198 -17.44 2.53 4.90
N GLY A 199 -16.11 2.68 4.94
CA GLY A 199 -15.22 1.94 5.82
C GLY A 199 -15.55 2.16 7.28
N ILE A 200 -15.66 3.42 7.70
CA ILE A 200 -15.97 3.76 9.10
C ILE A 200 -17.32 3.16 9.52
N ASP A 201 -18.35 3.28 8.68
CA ASP A 201 -19.65 2.67 8.98
C ASP A 201 -19.59 1.13 9.03
N THR A 202 -18.78 0.52 8.16
CA THR A 202 -18.58 -0.94 8.16
C THR A 202 -17.88 -1.40 9.43
N GLU A 203 -16.78 -0.76 9.84
CA GLU A 203 -16.06 -1.09 11.08
C GLU A 203 -16.96 -0.95 12.32
N HIS A 204 -17.75 0.11 12.41
CA HIS A 204 -18.72 0.29 13.50
C HIS A 204 -19.76 -0.82 13.53
N ARG A 205 -20.26 -1.23 12.35
CA ARG A 205 -21.20 -2.35 12.23
C ARG A 205 -20.54 -3.66 12.64
N GLU A 206 -19.34 -3.96 12.15
CA GLU A 206 -18.61 -5.18 12.50
C GLU A 206 -18.31 -5.26 14.00
N ALA A 207 -17.94 -4.14 14.63
CA ALA A 207 -17.75 -4.08 16.08
C ALA A 207 -19.04 -4.36 16.86
N TYR A 208 -20.17 -3.83 16.40
CA TYR A 208 -21.48 -4.13 16.98
C TYR A 208 -21.86 -5.61 16.80
N LEU A 209 -21.69 -6.17 15.59
CA LEU A 209 -21.98 -7.58 15.32
C LEU A 209 -21.12 -8.50 16.19
N ARG A 210 -19.83 -8.18 16.34
CA ARG A 210 -18.91 -8.91 17.21
C ARG A 210 -19.39 -8.90 18.66
N LYS A 211 -19.79 -7.75 19.19
CA LYS A 211 -20.36 -7.63 20.54
C LYS A 211 -21.59 -8.54 20.71
N VAL A 212 -22.53 -8.52 19.75
CA VAL A 212 -23.74 -9.37 19.80
C VAL A 212 -23.39 -10.86 19.77
N ILE A 213 -22.39 -11.25 18.97
CA ILE A 213 -21.92 -12.65 18.88
C ILE A 213 -21.23 -13.08 20.18
N GLU A 214 -20.37 -12.24 20.75
CA GLU A 214 -19.64 -12.51 21.99
C GLU A 214 -20.56 -12.59 23.21
N GLU A 215 -21.65 -11.82 23.23
CA GLU A 215 -22.70 -11.91 24.26
C GLU A 215 -23.48 -13.24 24.19
N GLY A 216 -23.36 -14.00 23.08
CA GLY A 216 -23.81 -15.39 22.96
C GLY A 216 -25.32 -15.59 22.93
N GLN A 217 -26.11 -14.53 22.75
CA GLN A 217 -27.57 -14.59 22.85
C GLN A 217 -28.26 -15.14 21.59
N ARG A 218 -27.55 -15.20 20.46
CA ARG A 218 -28.10 -15.64 19.15
C ARG A 218 -27.14 -16.57 18.40
N PRO A 219 -27.65 -17.53 17.60
CA PRO A 219 -26.83 -18.31 16.69
C PRO A 219 -26.13 -17.44 15.62
N ILE A 220 -24.88 -17.79 15.24
CA ILE A 220 -24.08 -17.02 14.28
C ILE A 220 -24.79 -16.76 12.94
N HIS A 221 -25.51 -17.76 12.41
CA HIS A 221 -26.18 -17.65 11.10
C HIS A 221 -27.37 -16.68 11.08
N GLU A 222 -27.85 -16.25 12.25
CA GLU A 222 -28.87 -15.19 12.36
C GLU A 222 -28.25 -13.79 12.43
N VAL A 223 -26.96 -13.71 12.78
CA VAL A 223 -26.24 -12.45 13.01
C VAL A 223 -25.28 -12.13 11.88
N TYR A 224 -24.70 -13.14 11.23
CA TYR A 224 -23.67 -13.00 10.21
C TYR A 224 -23.90 -13.95 9.01
N PRO A 225 -24.13 -13.42 7.79
CA PRO A 225 -24.31 -11.99 7.47
C PRO A 225 -25.57 -11.42 8.15
N PRO A 226 -25.59 -10.11 8.45
CA PRO A 226 -26.67 -9.51 9.22
C PRO A 226 -28.01 -9.55 8.47
N ASN A 227 -29.04 -10.07 9.13
CA ASN A 227 -30.41 -10.03 8.63
C ASN A 227 -31.07 -8.65 8.90
N GLU A 228 -32.29 -8.45 8.40
CA GLU A 228 -33.00 -7.17 8.56
C GLU A 228 -33.22 -6.74 10.02
N GLU A 229 -33.44 -7.70 10.94
CA GLU A 229 -33.65 -7.42 12.35
C GLU A 229 -32.37 -6.89 13.00
N VAL A 230 -31.24 -7.52 12.72
CA VAL A 230 -29.91 -7.13 13.22
C VAL A 230 -29.52 -5.76 12.65
N LEU A 231 -29.80 -5.50 11.38
CA LEU A 231 -29.56 -4.18 10.77
C LEU A 231 -30.41 -3.08 11.41
N LYS A 232 -31.69 -3.34 11.71
CA LYS A 232 -32.55 -2.38 12.43
C LYS A 232 -32.04 -2.10 13.84
N ALA A 233 -31.57 -3.13 14.54
CA ALA A 233 -30.97 -2.99 15.87
C ALA A 233 -29.68 -2.16 15.83
N TYR A 234 -28.81 -2.41 14.84
CA TYR A 234 -27.61 -1.59 14.61
C TYR A 234 -27.96 -0.12 14.32
N GLU A 235 -28.94 0.16 13.47
CA GLU A 235 -29.37 1.54 13.19
C GLU A 235 -29.93 2.25 14.43
N ALA A 236 -30.59 1.52 15.34
CA ALA A 236 -31.04 2.07 16.61
C ALA A 236 -29.85 2.36 17.55
N TYR A 237 -28.90 1.43 17.65
CA TYR A 237 -27.66 1.59 18.42
C TYR A 237 -26.84 2.79 17.93
N LYS A 238 -26.65 2.91 16.62
CA LYS A 238 -25.93 4.01 15.97
C LYS A 238 -26.54 5.38 16.29
N ARG A 239 -27.87 5.49 16.38
CA ARG A 239 -28.53 6.75 16.78
C ARG A 239 -28.37 7.09 18.25
N GLN A 240 -28.12 6.12 19.12
CA GLN A 240 -28.05 6.31 20.57
C GLN A 240 -26.62 6.54 21.08
N GLU A 241 -25.62 5.86 20.51
CA GLU A 241 -24.25 5.86 21.04
C GLU A 241 -23.20 6.51 20.12
N LEU A 242 -23.53 6.81 18.87
CA LEU A 242 -22.60 7.38 17.87
C LEU A 242 -22.98 8.81 17.40
N GLN A 243 -23.96 9.46 18.04
CA GLN A 243 -24.27 10.90 17.89
C GLN A 243 -23.68 11.72 19.02
#